data_AF-A0AAE3VGV1-F1
#
_entry.id   AF-A0AAE3VGV1-F1
#
_cell.length_a   1.000
_cell.length_b   1.000
_cell.length_c   1.000
_cell.angle_alpha   90.00
_cell.angle_beta   90.00
_cell.angle_gamma   90.00
#
_symmetry.space_group_name_H-M   'P 1'
#
loop_
_entity.id
_entity.type
_entity.pdbx_description
1 polymer ?
#
loop_
_entity_poly.entity_id
_entity_poly.type
_entity_poly.pdbx_seq_one_letter_code
_entity_poly.pdbx_strand_id
1 'polypeptide(L)'
;MSINRIREQLKNLRMPGAGVKLDLRLSEARCNSLEHGDFLELLLQDELLHRAGNKIRSALKAAGFRNLKPLTDFDWQFNPNLERKLFYELAGGEFPKLFTFYEVTTSLPGSRQPMLRF
;
A
#
# COMPACT_ATOMS: atom_id res chain seq x y z
N MET A 1 -2.41 37.70 7.95
CA MET A 1 -2.64 36.37 8.59
C MET A 1 -1.31 35.84 9.05
N SER A 2 -1.14 35.55 10.35
CA SER A 2 0.12 34.98 10.86
C SER A 2 0.16 33.48 10.55
N ILE A 3 1.26 32.99 9.96
CA ILE A 3 1.48 31.56 9.66
C ILE A 3 1.36 30.68 10.90
N ASN A 4 1.69 31.23 12.07
CA ASN A 4 1.57 30.55 13.36
C ASN A 4 0.10 30.28 13.72
N ARG A 5 -0.81 31.18 13.36
CA ARG A 5 -2.26 30.97 13.57
C ARG A 5 -2.77 29.81 12.72
N ILE A 6 -2.29 29.70 11.48
CA ILE A 6 -2.64 28.58 10.60
C ILE A 6 -2.13 27.27 11.19
N ARG A 7 -0.91 27.24 11.73
CA ARG A 7 -0.36 26.05 12.42
C ARG A 7 -1.17 25.62 13.62
N GLU A 8 -1.61 26.57 14.45
CA GLU A 8 -2.48 26.29 15.59
C GLU A 8 -3.84 25.73 15.14
N GLN A 9 -4.43 26.31 14.08
CA GLN A 9 -5.66 25.81 13.48
C GLN A 9 -5.49 24.39 12.93
N LEU A 10 -4.40 24.11 12.20
CA LEU A 10 -4.10 22.77 11.68
C LEU A 10 -3.90 21.76 12.82
N LYS A 11 -3.28 22.17 13.94
CA LYS A 11 -3.15 21.33 15.13
C LYS A 11 -4.52 21.00 15.73
N ASN A 12 -5.41 21.98 15.85
CA ASN A 12 -6.78 21.80 16.34
C ASN A 12 -7.62 20.89 15.42
N LEU A 13 -7.42 21.00 14.11
CA LEU A 13 -8.03 20.11 13.10
C LEU A 13 -7.38 18.72 13.04
N ARG A 14 -6.37 18.46 13.88
CA ARG A 14 -5.61 17.21 13.92
C ARG A 14 -4.94 16.88 12.59
N MET A 15 -4.41 17.88 11.90
CA MET A 15 -3.69 17.76 10.63
C MET A 15 -2.18 18.04 10.78
N PRO A 16 -1.44 17.21 11.53
CA PRO A 16 -0.02 17.44 11.80
C PRO A 16 0.86 17.34 10.55
N GLY A 17 0.52 16.49 9.58
CA GLY A 17 1.28 16.31 8.34
C GLY A 17 1.24 17.56 7.46
N ALA A 18 0.04 18.14 7.30
CA ALA A 18 -0.12 19.45 6.66
C ALA A 18 0.66 20.55 7.40
N GLY A 19 0.62 20.55 8.75
CA GLY A 19 1.33 21.54 9.56
C GLY A 19 2.85 21.52 9.37
N VAL A 20 3.45 20.33 9.21
CA VAL A 20 4.88 20.16 8.95
C VAL A 20 5.26 20.63 7.55
N LYS A 21 4.42 20.34 6.54
CA LYS A 21 4.70 20.69 5.14
C LYS A 21 4.20 22.07 4.70
N LEU A 22 3.51 22.80 5.58
CA LEU A 22 2.91 24.10 5.29
C LEU A 22 3.90 25.10 4.67
N ASP A 23 5.09 25.24 5.24
CA ASP A 23 6.10 26.21 4.76
C ASP A 23 6.59 25.86 3.35
N LEU A 24 6.79 24.56 3.09
CA LEU A 24 7.20 24.04 1.79
C LEU A 24 6.10 24.28 0.75
N ARG A 25 4.84 23.97 1.06
CA ARG A 25 3.73 24.21 0.12
C ARG A 25 3.50 25.70 -0.14
N LEU A 26 3.75 26.56 0.85
CA LEU A 26 3.68 28.01 0.68
C LEU A 26 4.83 28.58 -0.15
N SER A 27 6.03 27.99 -0.13
CA SER A 27 7.10 28.39 -1.04
C SER A 27 6.83 27.88 -2.45
N GLU A 28 6.36 26.65 -2.60
CA GLU A 28 5.96 26.06 -3.89
C GLU A 28 4.83 26.85 -4.56
N ALA A 29 3.78 27.21 -3.82
CA ALA A 29 2.68 28.02 -4.36
C ALA A 29 3.14 29.40 -4.83
N ARG A 30 4.11 30.01 -4.15
CA ARG A 30 4.71 31.28 -4.56
C ARG A 30 5.59 31.13 -5.81
N CYS A 31 6.38 30.06 -5.88
CA CYS A 31 7.29 29.82 -7.00
C CYS A 31 6.55 29.41 -8.28
N ASN A 32 5.55 28.54 -8.15
CA ASN A 32 4.84 27.94 -9.27
C ASN A 32 3.50 28.64 -9.59
N SER A 33 3.19 29.74 -8.89
CA SER A 33 1.91 30.47 -9.01
C SER A 33 0.69 29.53 -8.97
N LEU A 34 0.69 28.59 -8.02
CA LEU A 34 -0.39 27.60 -7.90
C LEU A 34 -1.73 28.29 -7.60
N GLU A 35 -2.80 27.76 -8.19
CA GLU A 35 -4.14 28.18 -7.82
C GLU A 35 -4.42 27.80 -6.35
N HIS A 36 -5.26 28.59 -5.68
CA HIS A 36 -5.61 28.36 -4.28
C HIS A 36 -6.23 26.97 -4.05
N GLY A 37 -6.98 26.46 -5.04
CA GLY A 37 -7.54 25.11 -5.03
C GLY A 37 -6.45 24.04 -5.02
N ASP A 38 -5.51 24.13 -5.95
CA ASP A 38 -4.39 23.19 -6.08
C ASP A 38 -3.51 23.18 -4.83
N PHE A 39 -3.23 24.36 -4.26
CA PHE A 39 -2.50 24.46 -2.99
C PHE A 39 -3.21 23.69 -1.87
N LEU A 40 -4.53 23.88 -1.73
CA LEU A 40 -5.30 23.19 -0.69
C LEU A 40 -5.35 21.69 -0.93
N GLU A 41 -5.49 21.26 -2.19
CA GLU A 41 -5.45 19.85 -2.56
C GLU A 41 -4.12 19.20 -2.18
N LEU A 42 -2.99 19.81 -2.57
CA LEU A 42 -1.66 19.31 -2.24
C LEU A 42 -1.42 19.23 -0.72
N LEU A 43 -1.89 20.23 0.02
CA LEU A 43 -1.78 20.26 1.48
C LEU A 43 -2.62 19.14 2.14
N LEU A 44 -3.79 18.83 1.59
CA LEU A 44 -4.63 17.72 2.05
C LEU A 44 -4.03 16.37 1.69
N GLN A 45 -3.49 16.21 0.48
CA GLN A 45 -2.78 15.01 0.06
C GLN A 45 -1.61 14.69 0.98
N ASP A 46 -0.85 15.71 1.39
CA ASP A 46 0.24 15.58 2.34
C ASP A 46 -0.20 15.02 3.71
N GLU A 47 -1.33 15.49 4.22
CA GLU A 47 -1.91 14.96 5.46
C GLU A 47 -2.36 13.51 5.31
N LEU A 48 -2.97 13.15 4.18
CA LEU A 48 -3.38 11.78 3.89
C LEU A 48 -2.17 10.83 3.82
N LEU A 49 -1.10 11.25 3.13
CA LEU A 49 0.16 10.51 3.06
C LEU A 49 0.79 10.34 4.45
N HIS A 50 0.77 11.39 5.27
CA HIS A 50 1.28 11.32 6.64
C HIS A 50 0.48 10.30 7.48
N ARG A 51 -0.86 10.26 7.35
CA ARG A 51 -1.69 9.27 8.03
C ARG A 51 -1.43 7.84 7.55
N ALA A 52 -1.29 7.64 6.25
CA ALA A 52 -0.95 6.34 5.68
C ALA A 52 0.40 5.83 6.22
N GLY A 53 1.42 6.69 6.24
CA GLY A 53 2.73 6.38 6.83
C GLY A 53 2.64 6.03 8.32
N ASN A 54 1.82 6.75 9.09
CA ASN A 54 1.61 6.46 10.51
C ASN A 54 0.91 5.11 10.73
N LYS A 55 -0.06 4.75 9.88
CA LYS A 55 -0.73 3.45 9.92
C LYS A 55 0.25 2.31 9.69
N ILE A 56 1.09 2.42 8.66
CA ILE A 56 2.14 1.43 8.36
C ILE A 56 3.12 1.32 9.53
N ARG A 57 3.63 2.45 10.05
CA ARG A 57 4.56 2.45 11.18
C ARG A 57 3.94 1.85 12.45
N SER A 58 2.66 2.13 12.71
CA SER A 58 1.94 1.56 13.85
C SER A 58 1.75 0.05 13.68
N ALA A 59 1.38 -0.41 12.49
CA ALA A 59 1.27 -1.84 12.19
C ALA A 59 2.61 -2.56 12.35
N LEU A 60 3.70 -1.93 11.87
CA LEU A 60 5.05 -2.47 11.99
C LEU A 60 5.51 -2.59 13.44
N LYS A 61 5.23 -1.57 14.25
CA LYS A 61 5.52 -1.58 15.69
C LYS A 61 4.70 -2.67 16.41
N ALA A 62 3.44 -2.83 16.04
CA ALA A 62 2.56 -3.85 16.62
C ALA A 62 2.99 -5.28 16.25
N ALA A 63 3.54 -5.48 15.05
CA ALA A 63 4.04 -6.77 14.60
C ALA A 63 5.30 -7.26 15.37
N GLY A 64 6.02 -6.36 16.05
CA GLY A 64 7.12 -6.73 16.95
C GLY A 64 8.29 -7.44 16.27
N PHE A 65 8.53 -7.19 14.98
CA PHE A 65 9.63 -7.82 14.26
C PHE A 65 10.99 -7.49 14.89
N ARG A 66 11.79 -8.52 15.18
CA ARG A 66 13.14 -8.35 15.75
C ARG A 66 14.08 -7.59 14.81
N ASN A 67 13.99 -7.87 13.51
CA ASN A 67 14.71 -7.18 12.45
C ASN A 67 13.75 -6.93 11.28
N LEU A 68 13.81 -5.73 10.71
CA LEU A 68 13.11 -5.42 9.46
C LEU A 68 13.91 -6.02 8.32
N LYS A 69 13.39 -7.06 7.67
CA LYS A 69 14.00 -7.63 6.48
C LYS A 69 13.14 -7.25 5.27
N PRO A 70 13.52 -6.20 4.51
CA PRO A 70 12.80 -5.85 3.31
C PRO A 70 12.92 -6.96 2.27
N LEU A 71 11.96 -6.99 1.35
CA LEU A 71 11.90 -8.01 0.30
C LEU A 71 13.13 -7.97 -0.64
N THR A 72 13.84 -6.83 -0.67
CA THR A 72 15.11 -6.63 -1.40
C THR A 72 16.25 -7.47 -0.85
N ASP A 73 16.21 -7.80 0.44
CA ASP A 73 17.26 -8.53 1.15
C ASP A 73 16.98 -10.04 1.15
N PHE A 74 16.02 -10.48 0.33
CA PHE A 74 15.72 -11.88 0.14
C PHE A 74 16.84 -12.56 -0.65
N ASP A 75 17.44 -13.58 -0.06
CA ASP A 75 18.49 -14.36 -0.70
C ASP A 75 17.89 -15.38 -1.68
N TRP A 76 17.99 -15.06 -2.96
CA TRP A 76 17.51 -15.92 -4.05
C TRP A 76 18.37 -17.17 -4.28
N GLN A 77 19.59 -17.22 -3.73
CA GLN A 77 20.46 -18.40 -3.83
C GLN A 77 19.99 -19.52 -2.89
N PHE A 78 19.26 -19.18 -1.83
CA PHE A 78 18.70 -20.16 -0.90
C PHE A 78 17.66 -21.08 -1.56
N ASN A 79 16.88 -20.59 -2.53
CA ASN A 79 15.88 -21.36 -3.27
C ASN A 79 15.89 -21.00 -4.78
N PRO A 80 16.78 -21.61 -5.59
CA PRO A 80 16.89 -21.29 -7.01
C PRO A 80 15.66 -21.71 -7.84
N ASN A 81 14.84 -22.64 -7.34
CA ASN A 81 13.62 -23.10 -8.02
C ASN A 81 12.41 -22.17 -7.81
N LEU A 82 12.55 -21.11 -7.01
CA LEU A 82 11.45 -20.20 -6.74
C LEU A 82 11.33 -19.16 -7.87
N GLU A 83 10.17 -19.11 -8.52
CA GLU A 83 9.91 -18.16 -9.58
C GLU A 83 9.80 -16.73 -9.01
N ARG A 84 10.81 -15.90 -9.30
CA ARG A 84 10.91 -14.53 -8.74
C ARG A 84 9.70 -13.68 -9.09
N LYS A 85 9.19 -13.81 -10.31
CA LYS A 85 8.04 -13.05 -10.81
C LYS A 85 6.80 -13.32 -9.95
N LEU A 86 6.44 -14.60 -9.78
CA LEU A 86 5.32 -15.01 -8.95
C LEU A 86 5.47 -14.55 -7.50
N PHE A 87 6.68 -14.61 -6.94
CA PHE A 87 6.93 -14.13 -5.59
C PHE A 87 6.64 -12.63 -5.41
N TYR A 88 7.07 -11.79 -6.36
CA TYR A 88 6.80 -10.36 -6.30
C TYR A 88 5.33 -10.03 -6.59
N GLU A 89 4.65 -10.77 -7.47
CA GLU A 89 3.19 -10.66 -7.68
C GLU A 89 2.43 -10.95 -6.37
N LEU A 90 2.75 -12.07 -5.72
CA LEU A 90 2.16 -12.45 -4.44
C LEU A 90 2.49 -11.45 -3.32
N ALA A 91 3.73 -10.95 -3.26
CA ALA A 91 4.12 -9.93 -2.29
C ALA A 91 3.39 -8.59 -2.51
N GLY A 92 3.00 -8.29 -3.74
CA GLY A 92 2.11 -7.18 -4.11
C GLY A 92 0.65 -7.39 -3.70
N GLY A 93 0.29 -8.58 -3.21
CA GLY A 93 -1.08 -8.95 -2.87
C GLY A 93 -1.90 -9.45 -4.07
N GLU A 94 -1.25 -9.69 -5.22
CA GLU A 94 -1.89 -10.27 -6.39
C GLU A 94 -1.95 -11.79 -6.23
N PHE A 95 -3.00 -12.27 -5.60
CA PHE A 95 -3.23 -13.71 -5.47
C PHE A 95 -3.93 -14.23 -6.72
N PRO A 96 -3.40 -15.29 -7.37
CA PRO A 96 -4.11 -15.94 -8.46
C PRO A 96 -5.44 -16.46 -7.93
N LYS A 97 -6.53 -16.07 -8.61
CA LYS A 97 -7.87 -16.62 -8.32
C LYS A 97 -7.81 -18.11 -8.62
N LEU A 98 -7.86 -18.93 -7.57
CA LEU A 98 -7.89 -20.37 -7.71
C LEU A 98 -8.99 -20.74 -8.71
N PHE A 99 -8.58 -21.47 -9.74
CA PHE A 99 -9.41 -21.95 -10.84
C PHE A 99 -10.56 -22.79 -10.23
N THR A 100 -11.74 -22.20 -10.12
CA THR A 100 -12.96 -22.89 -9.70
C THR A 100 -13.43 -23.80 -10.82
N PHE A 101 -13.00 -25.05 -10.82
CA PHE A 101 -13.66 -26.09 -11.61
C PHE A 101 -13.83 -27.36 -10.77
N TYR A 102 -14.96 -27.41 -10.08
CA TYR A 102 -15.73 -28.63 -9.94
C TYR A 102 -17.17 -28.26 -10.29
N GLU A 103 -17.50 -28.24 -11.57
CA GLU A 103 -18.89 -28.47 -11.95
C GLU A 103 -19.20 -29.91 -11.54
N VAL A 104 -20.02 -30.04 -10.50
CA VAL A 104 -20.62 -31.31 -10.10
C VAL A 104 -21.55 -31.71 -11.23
N THR A 105 -21.04 -32.48 -12.20
CA THR A 105 -21.90 -33.16 -13.17
C THR A 105 -22.64 -34.25 -12.41
N THR A 106 -23.89 -33.99 -12.06
CA THR A 106 -24.85 -35.02 -11.64
C THR A 106 -24.83 -36.13 -12.69
N SER A 107 -24.31 -37.28 -12.29
CA SER A 107 -24.15 -38.46 -13.11
C SER A 107 -25.51 -39.08 -13.42
N LEU A 108 -25.83 -39.21 -14.71
CA LEU A 108 -26.67 -40.30 -15.21
C LEU A 108 -25.83 -41.61 -15.15
N PRO A 109 -26.43 -42.75 -14.78
CA PRO A 109 -25.67 -43.97 -14.54
C PRO A 109 -25.28 -44.62 -15.87
N GLY A 110 -23.98 -44.77 -16.09
CA GLY A 110 -23.45 -45.61 -17.17
C GLY A 110 -22.60 -44.88 -18.20
N SER A 111 -21.35 -44.58 -17.88
CA SER A 111 -20.27 -44.59 -18.87
C SER A 111 -18.91 -44.65 -18.18
N ARG A 112 -17.99 -45.34 -18.86
CA ARG A 112 -16.73 -45.91 -18.38
C ARG A 112 -15.80 -44.87 -17.72
N GLN A 113 -15.19 -45.25 -16.60
CA GLN A 113 -14.14 -44.49 -15.91
C GLN A 113 -12.98 -44.16 -16.86
N PRO A 114 -12.44 -42.93 -16.86
CA PRO A 114 -11.14 -42.68 -17.45
C PRO A 114 -10.03 -43.11 -16.48
N MET A 115 -9.09 -43.93 -16.98
CA MET A 115 -7.84 -44.25 -16.29
C MET A 115 -7.02 -42.98 -16.04
N LEU A 116 -6.60 -42.78 -14.79
CA LEU A 116 -5.43 -41.94 -14.49
C LEU A 116 -4.18 -42.68 -14.97
N ARG A 117 -3.53 -42.17 -16.02
CA ARG A 117 -2.10 -42.45 -16.22
C ARG A 117 -1.31 -41.42 -15.42
N PHE A 118 -0.52 -41.93 -14.48
CA PHE A 118 0.55 -41.20 -13.81
C PHE A 118 1.63 -40.81 -14.81
#